data_AF-A0A2W2H3Y7-F1
#
_entry.id   AF-A0A2W2H3Y7-F1
#
_cell.length_a   1.000
_cell.length_b   1.000
_cell.length_c   1.000
_cell.angle_alpha   90.00
_cell.angle_beta   90.00
_cell.angle_gamma   90.00
#
_symmetry.space_group_name_H-M   'P 1'
#
loop_
_entity.id
_entity.type
_entity.pdbx_description
1 polymer ?
#
loop_
_entity_poly.entity_id
_entity_poly.type
_entity_poly.pdbx_seq_one_letter_code
_entity_poly.pdbx_strand_id
1 'polypeptide(L)'
;MTAPTADQLDELRELLDRLPAGPWHTTDCEGRIEVWQESALTRVTRDEHGEITGYSTPSAYLASHLLYERYVDTWDRGERDGEDDDLRRDIAELLAAARNVLPGLLAEMERVRALARDLTDPGECRYDHHGHCQPHGWTQAEPRCPHARARELLREETA
;
A
#
# COMPACT_ATOMS: atom_id res chain seq x y z
N MET A 1 3.05 -0.07 -15.42
CA MET A 1 2.72 0.78 -14.26
C MET A 1 3.88 1.74 -14.07
N THR A 2 3.62 3.04 -13.99
CA THR A 2 4.65 4.07 -13.78
C THR A 2 4.93 4.20 -12.29
N ALA A 3 6.16 4.52 -11.89
CA ALA A 3 6.46 4.83 -10.50
C ALA A 3 5.71 6.10 -10.06
N PRO A 4 5.24 6.19 -8.80
CA PRO A 4 4.61 7.40 -8.29
C PRO A 4 5.64 8.54 -8.18
N THR A 5 5.21 9.76 -8.49
CA THR A 5 6.03 10.97 -8.31
C THR A 5 6.22 11.31 -6.83
N ALA A 6 7.18 12.20 -6.52
CA ALA A 6 7.36 12.70 -5.15
C ALA A 6 6.06 13.35 -4.61
N ASP A 7 5.46 14.24 -5.40
CA ASP A 7 4.19 14.90 -5.07
C ASP A 7 3.05 13.90 -4.76
N GLN A 8 2.92 12.83 -5.56
CA GLN A 8 1.89 11.81 -5.33
C GLN A 8 2.11 11.05 -4.02
N LEU A 9 3.37 10.82 -3.64
CA LEU A 9 3.70 10.17 -2.38
C LEU A 9 3.46 11.09 -1.18
N ASP A 10 3.75 12.38 -1.33
CA ASP A 10 3.52 13.38 -0.28
C ASP A 10 2.02 13.63 -0.08
N GLU A 11 1.24 13.77 -1.15
CA GLU A 11 -0.22 13.84 -1.06
C GLU A 11 -0.80 12.59 -0.36
N LEU A 12 -0.29 11.40 -0.69
CA LEU A 12 -0.71 10.18 -0.04
C LEU A 12 -0.36 10.16 1.45
N ARG A 13 0.85 10.59 1.84
CA ARG A 13 1.25 10.71 3.27
C ARG A 13 0.33 11.67 4.02
N GLU A 14 0.09 12.85 3.48
CA GLU A 14 -0.79 13.84 4.09
C GLU A 14 -2.23 13.34 4.24
N LEU A 15 -2.71 12.55 3.28
CA LEU A 15 -4.00 11.86 3.40
C LEU A 15 -3.98 10.83 4.53
N LEU A 16 -2.94 10.00 4.62
CA LEU A 16 -2.83 8.97 5.65
C LEU A 16 -2.74 9.57 7.05
N ASP A 17 -1.98 10.67 7.23
CA ASP A 17 -1.79 11.34 8.52
C ASP A 17 -3.07 12.00 9.06
N ARG A 18 -3.96 12.45 8.16
CA ARG A 18 -5.25 13.06 8.55
C ARG A 18 -6.32 12.03 8.88
N LEU A 19 -6.15 10.79 8.45
CA LEU A 19 -7.16 9.74 8.58
C LEU A 19 -6.86 8.83 9.79
N PRO A 20 -7.88 8.25 10.44
CA PRO A 20 -7.67 7.33 11.54
C PRO A 20 -6.77 6.15 11.17
N ALA A 21 -5.81 5.82 12.03
CA ALA A 21 -4.94 4.68 11.84
C ALA A 21 -5.73 3.35 11.94
N GLY A 22 -5.24 2.30 11.27
CA GLY A 22 -5.82 0.96 11.37
C GLY A 22 -5.63 0.31 12.74
N PRO A 23 -5.96 -0.99 12.87
CA PRO A 23 -6.30 -1.89 11.77
C PRO A 23 -7.72 -1.69 11.23
N TRP A 24 -7.86 -1.89 9.92
CA TRP A 24 -9.12 -1.91 9.18
C TRP A 24 -9.49 -3.36 8.82
N HIS A 25 -10.77 -3.68 8.90
CA HIS A 25 -11.32 -5.02 8.74
C HIS A 25 -12.48 -5.02 7.76
N THR A 26 -12.56 -6.05 6.92
CA THR A 26 -13.69 -6.26 6.02
C THR A 26 -14.70 -7.20 6.67
N THR A 27 -15.98 -6.90 6.50
CA THR A 27 -17.07 -7.74 6.98
C THR A 27 -18.08 -7.93 5.86
N ASP A 28 -18.48 -9.17 5.62
CA ASP A 28 -19.53 -9.53 4.67
C ASP A 28 -20.62 -10.28 5.44
N CYS A 29 -21.58 -9.52 5.97
CA CYS A 29 -22.60 -10.05 6.87
C CYS A 29 -23.93 -9.34 6.64
N GLU A 30 -25.02 -10.10 6.81
CA GLU A 30 -26.42 -9.69 6.59
C GLU A 30 -26.68 -8.95 5.25
N GLY A 31 -26.02 -9.35 4.17
CA GLY A 31 -26.22 -8.80 2.83
C GLY A 31 -25.52 -7.45 2.68
N ARG A 32 -24.50 -7.20 3.50
CA ARG A 32 -23.73 -5.97 3.51
C ARG A 32 -22.24 -6.27 3.57
N ILE A 33 -21.52 -5.71 2.62
CA ILE A 33 -20.07 -5.66 2.61
C ILE A 33 -19.65 -4.32 3.19
N GLU A 34 -18.88 -4.34 4.28
CA GLU A 34 -18.44 -3.16 5.00
C GLU A 34 -16.94 -3.21 5.29
N VAL A 35 -16.29 -2.04 5.39
CA VAL A 35 -14.90 -1.91 5.83
C VAL A 35 -14.84 -1.02 7.06
N TRP A 36 -14.48 -1.61 8.19
CA TRP A 36 -14.53 -1.03 9.53
C TRP A 36 -13.14 -0.78 10.11
N GLN A 37 -12.99 0.31 10.85
CA GLN A 37 -11.87 0.44 11.78
C GLN A 37 -12.11 -0.48 12.99
N GLU A 38 -11.11 -1.23 13.44
CA GLU A 38 -11.29 -2.17 14.56
C GLU A 38 -11.81 -1.52 15.83
N SER A 39 -11.36 -0.28 16.13
CA SER A 39 -11.81 0.47 17.30
C SER A 39 -13.31 0.79 17.30
N ALA A 40 -13.99 0.62 16.16
CA ALA A 40 -15.43 0.73 16.04
C ALA A 40 -16.17 -0.54 16.47
N LEU A 41 -15.49 -1.70 16.39
CA LEU A 41 -16.07 -2.99 16.72
C LEU A 41 -16.23 -3.13 18.24
N THR A 42 -17.30 -3.79 18.65
CA THR A 42 -17.59 -4.08 20.06
C THR A 42 -17.58 -5.58 20.30
N ARG A 43 -17.37 -6.01 21.55
CA ARG A 43 -17.36 -7.44 21.93
C ARG A 43 -16.44 -8.31 21.06
N VAL A 44 -15.27 -7.79 20.70
CA VAL A 44 -14.29 -8.51 19.87
C VAL A 44 -13.80 -9.75 20.62
N THR A 45 -13.89 -10.91 19.98
CA THR A 45 -13.31 -12.18 20.40
C THR A 45 -12.22 -12.59 19.43
N ARG A 46 -11.16 -13.20 19.95
CA ARG A 46 -9.99 -13.60 19.17
C ARG A 46 -9.65 -15.07 19.38
N ASP A 47 -9.03 -15.69 18.39
CA ASP A 47 -8.43 -17.01 18.54
C ASP A 47 -7.02 -16.94 19.19
N GLU A 48 -6.35 -18.09 19.26
CA GLU A 48 -5.00 -18.22 19.81
C GLU A 48 -3.91 -17.52 18.98
N HIS A 49 -4.18 -17.21 17.72
CA HIS A 49 -3.29 -16.48 16.81
C HIS A 49 -3.55 -14.97 16.82
N GLY A 50 -4.58 -14.53 17.56
CA GLY A 50 -4.99 -13.13 17.64
C GLY A 50 -5.92 -12.71 16.51
N GLU A 51 -6.41 -13.62 15.67
CA GLU A 51 -7.37 -13.32 14.60
C GLU A 51 -8.77 -13.06 15.19
N ILE A 52 -9.50 -12.11 14.62
CA ILE A 52 -10.88 -11.83 15.06
C ILE A 52 -11.77 -13.00 14.65
N THR A 53 -12.36 -13.68 15.64
CA THR A 53 -13.32 -14.77 15.43
C THR A 53 -14.77 -14.36 15.69
N GLY A 54 -14.98 -13.19 16.28
CA GLY A 54 -16.30 -12.66 16.57
C GLY A 54 -16.24 -11.20 17.00
N TYR A 55 -17.31 -10.48 16.72
CA TYR A 55 -17.48 -9.07 17.09
C TYR A 55 -18.96 -8.69 16.98
N SER A 56 -19.29 -7.48 17.39
CA SER A 56 -20.58 -6.84 17.14
C SER A 56 -20.32 -5.44 16.60
N THR A 57 -21.11 -5.01 15.62
CA THR A 57 -21.06 -3.65 15.09
C THR A 57 -21.82 -2.68 16.00
N PRO A 58 -21.44 -1.39 16.04
CA PRO A 58 -22.19 -0.40 16.79
C PRO A 58 -23.52 -0.10 16.08
N SER A 59 -24.55 0.30 16.83
CA SER A 59 -25.87 0.64 16.25
C SER A 59 -25.86 1.92 15.40
N ALA A 60 -24.80 2.71 15.48
CA ALA A 60 -24.52 3.85 14.63
C ALA A 60 -23.00 4.02 14.54
N TYR A 61 -22.51 4.52 13.40
CA TYR A 61 -21.08 4.72 13.19
C TYR A 61 -20.70 6.19 13.16
N LEU A 62 -19.50 6.49 13.66
CA LEU A 62 -18.83 7.74 13.33
C LEU A 62 -18.38 7.67 11.88
N ALA A 63 -18.42 8.78 11.15
CA ALA A 63 -17.94 8.83 9.77
C ALA A 63 -16.47 8.38 9.62
N SER A 64 -15.70 8.47 10.71
CA SER A 64 -14.30 8.00 10.78
C SER A 64 -14.14 6.49 10.91
N HIS A 65 -15.20 5.74 11.22
CA HIS A 65 -15.14 4.32 11.59
C HIS A 65 -15.56 3.37 10.46
N LEU A 66 -16.26 3.88 9.45
CA LEU A 66 -16.75 3.11 8.30
C LEU A 66 -16.19 3.73 7.02
N LEU A 67 -15.38 2.96 6.29
CA LEU A 67 -14.74 3.41 5.07
C LEU A 67 -15.57 3.07 3.81
N TYR A 68 -16.27 1.94 3.85
CA TYR A 68 -17.01 1.39 2.73
C TYR A 68 -18.23 0.64 3.24
N GLU A 69 -19.37 0.79 2.56
CA GLU A 69 -20.59 0.01 2.77
C GLU A 69 -21.27 -0.20 1.42
N ARG A 70 -21.65 -1.45 1.13
CA ARG A 70 -22.51 -1.81 0.01
C ARG A 70 -23.46 -2.93 0.39
N TYR A 71 -24.70 -2.80 -0.09
CA TYR A 71 -25.66 -3.89 -0.08
C TYR A 71 -25.35 -4.84 -1.23
N VAL A 72 -25.44 -6.13 -0.95
CA VAL A 72 -25.40 -7.20 -1.93
C VAL A 72 -26.78 -7.85 -2.00
N ASP A 73 -27.30 -7.99 -3.22
CA ASP A 73 -28.60 -8.58 -3.45
C ASP A 73 -28.53 -10.12 -3.41
N THR A 74 -27.33 -10.69 -3.62
CA THR A 74 -27.09 -12.13 -3.57
C THR A 74 -25.95 -12.49 -2.62
N TRP A 75 -26.09 -13.62 -1.93
CA TRP A 75 -25.10 -14.12 -0.99
C TRP A 75 -24.21 -15.21 -1.60
N ASP A 76 -24.64 -15.77 -2.74
CA ASP A 76 -24.04 -16.94 -3.34
C ASP A 76 -22.93 -16.55 -4.32
N ARG A 77 -21.72 -17.00 -3.99
CA ARG A 77 -20.51 -16.76 -4.80
C ARG A 77 -20.70 -17.29 -6.22
N GLY A 78 -20.52 -16.43 -7.22
CA GLY A 78 -20.61 -16.81 -8.64
C GLY A 78 -22.02 -16.82 -9.26
N GLU A 79 -23.06 -16.41 -8.53
CA GLU A 79 -24.35 -16.09 -9.17
C GLU A 79 -24.23 -14.80 -9.99
N ARG A 80 -24.71 -14.85 -11.25
CA ARG A 80 -24.47 -13.84 -12.29
C ARG A 80 -25.62 -12.83 -12.44
N ASP A 81 -26.41 -12.64 -11.39
CA ASP A 81 -27.59 -11.80 -11.47
C ASP A 81 -27.28 -10.40 -10.93
N GLY A 82 -26.71 -9.56 -11.82
CA GLY A 82 -26.76 -8.10 -11.69
C GLY A 82 -25.76 -7.48 -10.71
N GLU A 83 -24.63 -7.03 -11.24
CA GLU A 83 -23.50 -6.39 -10.53
C GLU A 83 -22.68 -7.38 -9.68
N ASP A 84 -21.43 -7.58 -10.06
CA ASP A 84 -20.55 -8.64 -9.55
C ASP A 84 -20.25 -8.49 -8.03
N ASP A 85 -21.00 -9.18 -7.18
CA ASP A 85 -20.82 -9.17 -5.71
C ASP A 85 -19.44 -9.65 -5.28
N ASP A 86 -18.82 -10.54 -6.08
CA ASP A 86 -17.43 -10.95 -5.86
C ASP A 86 -16.47 -9.78 -6.08
N LEU A 87 -16.67 -8.96 -7.12
CA LEU A 87 -15.89 -7.74 -7.33
C LEU A 87 -16.04 -6.77 -6.16
N ARG A 88 -17.23 -6.64 -5.56
CA ARG A 88 -17.44 -5.77 -4.39
C ARG A 88 -16.67 -6.27 -3.18
N ARG A 89 -16.68 -7.59 -2.96
CA ARG A 89 -15.94 -8.22 -1.88
C ARG A 89 -14.44 -8.01 -2.08
N ASP A 90 -13.95 -8.26 -3.29
CA ASP A 90 -12.54 -8.04 -3.66
C ASP A 90 -12.12 -6.57 -3.48
N ILE A 91 -12.99 -5.61 -3.85
CA ILE A 91 -12.74 -4.18 -3.62
C ILE A 91 -12.66 -3.87 -2.12
N ALA A 92 -13.59 -4.39 -1.31
CA ALA A 92 -13.60 -4.14 0.13
C ALA A 92 -12.36 -4.75 0.82
N GLU A 93 -12.00 -5.98 0.48
CA GLU A 93 -10.76 -6.63 0.92
C GLU A 93 -9.52 -5.82 0.51
N LEU A 94 -9.45 -5.35 -0.75
CA LEU A 94 -8.37 -4.49 -1.22
C LEU A 94 -8.29 -3.19 -0.44
N LEU A 95 -9.42 -2.54 -0.15
CA LEU A 95 -9.46 -1.29 0.62
C LEU A 95 -8.91 -1.49 2.03
N ALA A 96 -9.36 -2.54 2.73
CA ALA A 96 -8.86 -2.85 4.08
C ALA A 96 -7.36 -3.17 4.06
N ALA A 97 -6.93 -4.05 3.15
CA ALA A 97 -5.52 -4.42 3.00
C ALA A 97 -4.64 -3.22 2.68
N ALA A 98 -5.05 -2.37 1.72
CA ALA A 98 -4.33 -1.16 1.36
C ALA A 98 -4.21 -0.19 2.54
N ARG A 99 -5.29 0.06 3.29
CA ARG A 99 -5.26 0.94 4.46
C ARG A 99 -4.31 0.45 5.55
N ASN A 100 -4.19 -0.86 5.72
CA ASN A 100 -3.29 -1.45 6.71
C ASN A 100 -1.82 -1.46 6.28
N VAL A 101 -1.56 -1.68 4.98
CA VAL A 101 -0.20 -1.93 4.47
C VAL A 101 0.47 -0.67 3.93
N LEU A 102 -0.27 0.29 3.36
CA LEU A 102 0.29 1.49 2.73
C LEU A 102 1.24 2.31 3.63
N PRO A 103 0.92 2.59 4.91
CA PRO A 103 1.85 3.32 5.77
C PRO A 103 3.20 2.60 5.93
N GLY A 104 3.17 1.27 6.05
CA GLY A 104 4.38 0.45 6.17
C GLY A 104 5.20 0.43 4.88
N LEU A 105 4.54 0.35 3.72
CA LEU A 105 5.22 0.41 2.41
C LEU A 105 5.88 1.77 2.18
N LEU A 106 5.23 2.87 2.54
CA LEU A 106 5.81 4.21 2.44
C LEU A 106 7.05 4.35 3.32
N ALA A 107 6.99 3.87 4.57
CA ALA A 107 8.13 3.86 5.47
C ALA A 107 9.29 2.99 4.93
N GLU A 108 8.98 1.84 4.34
CA GLU A 108 9.99 0.97 3.73
C GLU A 108 10.65 1.60 2.50
N MET A 109 9.86 2.24 1.63
CA MET A 109 10.39 2.98 0.48
C MET A 109 11.36 4.08 0.93
N GLU A 110 11.03 4.80 2.00
CA GLU A 110 11.90 5.83 2.56
C GLU A 110 13.20 5.24 3.14
N ARG A 111 13.12 4.12 3.87
CA ARG A 111 14.32 3.40 4.34
C ARG A 111 15.24 2.96 3.20
N VAL A 112 14.68 2.39 2.14
CA VAL A 112 15.44 1.95 0.97
C VAL A 112 16.08 3.14 0.25
N ARG A 113 15.36 4.26 0.11
CA ARG A 113 15.91 5.49 -0.50
C ARG A 113 17.02 6.10 0.34
N ALA A 114 16.87 6.14 1.66
CA ALA A 114 17.92 6.60 2.57
C ALA A 114 19.18 5.73 2.43
N LEU A 115 19.03 4.41 2.44
CA LEU A 115 20.14 3.48 2.23
C LEU A 115 20.79 3.65 0.85
N ALA A 116 19.98 3.84 -0.20
CA ALA A 116 20.51 4.11 -1.54
C ALA A 116 21.33 5.40 -1.56
N ARG A 117 20.90 6.46 -0.86
CA ARG A 117 21.66 7.71 -0.71
C ARG A 117 23.00 7.49 -0.02
N ASP A 118 23.01 6.71 1.07
CA ASP A 118 24.21 6.43 1.86
C ASP A 118 25.23 5.56 1.09
N LEU A 119 24.75 4.63 0.26
CA LEU A 119 25.59 3.72 -0.52
C LEU A 119 26.01 4.26 -1.89
N THR A 120 25.39 5.36 -2.35
CA THR A 120 25.67 5.91 -3.68
C THR A 120 26.93 6.75 -3.65
N ASP A 121 27.98 6.25 -4.30
CA ASP A 121 29.15 7.05 -4.64
C ASP A 121 28.77 8.28 -5.50
N PRO A 122 29.17 9.50 -5.09
CA PRO A 122 28.82 10.74 -5.78
C PRO A 122 29.63 10.96 -7.06
N GLY A 123 30.71 10.22 -7.27
CA GLY A 123 31.57 10.32 -8.44
C GLY A 123 30.83 10.01 -9.74
N GLU A 124 31.12 10.79 -10.77
CA GLU A 124 30.50 10.61 -12.08
C GLU A 124 30.97 9.32 -12.76
N CYS A 125 30.05 8.65 -13.46
CA CYS A 125 30.41 7.47 -14.25
C CYS A 125 31.13 7.90 -15.54
N ARG A 126 32.23 7.21 -15.87
CA ARG A 126 32.90 7.32 -17.17
C ARG A 126 32.95 5.94 -17.81
N TYR A 127 32.38 5.84 -19.00
CA TYR A 127 32.23 4.58 -19.72
C TYR A 127 33.34 4.42 -20.76
N ASP A 128 33.89 3.21 -20.87
CA ASP A 128 34.81 2.86 -21.95
C ASP A 128 34.06 2.46 -23.24
N HIS A 129 34.80 2.07 -24.28
CA HIS A 129 34.23 1.65 -25.56
C HIS A 129 33.41 0.35 -25.50
N HIS A 130 33.45 -0.38 -24.37
CA HIS A 130 32.61 -1.54 -24.11
C HIS A 130 31.39 -1.19 -23.25
N GLY A 131 31.25 0.06 -22.80
CA GLY A 131 30.17 0.48 -21.90
C GLY A 131 30.44 0.18 -20.43
N HIS A 132 31.67 -0.17 -20.04
CA HIS A 132 32.02 -0.44 -18.65
C HIS A 132 32.30 0.86 -17.88
N CYS A 133 31.78 0.99 -16.66
CA CYS A 133 32.05 2.13 -15.80
C CYS A 133 33.44 1.98 -15.15
N GLN A 134 34.40 2.80 -15.58
CA GLN A 134 35.77 2.78 -15.06
C GLN A 134 35.86 3.20 -13.59
N PRO A 135 35.19 4.29 -13.12
CA PRO A 135 35.30 4.73 -11.73
C PRO A 135 34.74 3.75 -10.70
N HIS A 136 33.69 3.00 -11.06
CA HIS A 136 32.99 2.10 -10.13
C HIS A 136 33.21 0.61 -10.44
N GLY A 137 34.11 0.28 -11.36
CA GLY A 137 34.45 -1.11 -11.72
C GLY A 137 33.28 -1.92 -12.27
N TRP A 138 32.27 -1.29 -12.85
CA TRP A 138 31.09 -1.98 -13.38
C TRP A 138 31.35 -2.48 -14.80
N THR A 139 31.36 -3.79 -15.00
CA THR A 139 31.76 -4.43 -16.26
C THR A 139 30.58 -4.87 -17.13
N GLN A 140 29.39 -4.30 -16.96
CA GLN A 140 28.24 -4.56 -17.83
C GLN A 140 27.84 -3.27 -18.55
N ALA A 141 27.58 -3.36 -19.85
CA ALA A 141 27.04 -2.26 -20.63
C ALA A 141 25.58 -1.98 -20.22
N GLU A 142 24.78 -3.04 -20.05
CA GLU A 142 23.40 -2.96 -19.56
C GLU A 142 23.11 -4.06 -18.51
N PRO A 143 22.41 -3.73 -17.40
CA PRO A 143 21.97 -2.38 -17.03
C PRO A 143 23.17 -1.46 -16.74
N ARG A 144 22.98 -0.14 -16.95
CA ARG A 144 23.97 0.88 -16.59
C ARG A 144 24.47 0.73 -15.13
N CYS A 145 25.63 1.31 -14.85
CA CYS A 145 26.27 1.27 -13.53
C CYS A 145 25.26 1.52 -12.38
N PRO A 146 25.25 0.70 -11.31
CA PRO A 146 24.35 0.88 -10.16
C PRO A 146 24.39 2.29 -9.57
N HIS A 147 25.58 2.92 -9.50
CA HIS A 147 25.73 4.29 -9.01
C HIS A 147 25.06 5.32 -9.93
N ALA A 148 25.11 5.13 -11.25
CA ALA A 148 24.39 5.99 -12.18
C ALA A 148 22.87 5.87 -11.99
N ARG A 149 22.36 4.63 -11.91
CA ARG A 149 20.92 4.36 -11.70
C ARG A 149 20.42 4.90 -10.36
N ALA A 150 21.20 4.74 -9.29
CA ALA A 150 20.85 5.26 -7.98
C ALA A 150 20.81 6.79 -7.94
N ARG A 151 21.75 7.48 -8.59
CA ARG A 151 21.70 8.95 -8.72
C ARG A 151 20.50 9.45 -9.51
N GLU A 152 20.06 8.72 -10.52
CA GLU A 152 18.83 9.06 -11.25
C GLU A 152 17.61 8.93 -10.36
N LEU A 153 17.48 7.79 -9.66
CA LEU A 153 16.42 7.56 -8.68
C LEU A 153 16.36 8.66 -7.60
N LEU A 154 17.52 9.10 -7.11
CA LEU A 154 17.62 10.13 -6.07
C LEU A 154 17.41 11.57 -6.62
N ARG A 155 17.60 11.81 -7.92
CA ARG A 155 17.29 13.13 -8.53
C ARG A 155 15.79 13.33 -8.70
N GLU A 156 15.06 12.26 -9.04
CA GLU A 156 13.60 12.25 -9.15
C GLU A 156 12.89 12.52 -7.80
N GLU A 157 13.60 12.48 -6.67
CA GLU A 157 13.09 12.86 -5.35
C GLU A 157 13.09 14.37 -5.12
N THR A 158 14.00 15.10 -5.77
CA THR A 158 14.23 16.54 -5.55
C THR A 158 13.63 17.44 -6.62
N ALA A 159 13.06 16.84 -7.67
CA ALA A 159 12.53 17.52 -8.85
C ALA A 159 11.00 17.55 -8.81
#